data_AF-A0A353WHY1-F1
#
_entry.id   AF-A0A353WHY1-F1
#
_cell.length_a   1.000
_cell.length_b   1.000
_cell.length_c   1.000
_cell.angle_alpha   90.00
_cell.angle_beta   90.00
_cell.angle_gamma   90.00
#
_symmetry.space_group_name_H-M   'P 1'
#
loop_
_entity.id
_entity.type
_entity.pdbx_description
1 polymer ?
#
loop_
_entity_poly.entity_id
_entity_poly.type
_entity_poly.pdbx_seq_one_letter_code
_entity_poly.pdbx_strand_id
1 'polypeptide(L)'
;MKVNNQLLMPIISNTKVPLKPYVFFTGNVKINSGNDQDSYNFTHSNNSDLDQLRQLATQYRLEKSIENKEKLFEQEFKILYQELTEPDKYLDRAMRMGANLDMYGSADPKTQLQINALNGLCPHFMVLTDLKLPQKGAEEIVPVIEKLIKTDPKASPLGQELKLYTIDALAPIYKKLNPELKKQVGDLLLDVVNNSDSETHREHAFRILKGDKENKYIQNQLQNKSLGQWKSETELNKRKLALTNLIGVKSPSLKDIIPEVLKDKNTAHSLKVTAVWGAGRIHTEENFKSLIDIINGEPQGLNQEDLKKDLELKEVALSSLALYVKKHPKEVREIMKKISESDSPLKDSAVILYEKVQGKGYIRDNFITRAIPSPQEREEYKKDRGKYIQGVDNLNIKQKSKVDQALLPFISALKKLVNKGAKFKIIDNDTVTASDNRLAGVRTPDGRFWDSVDGVSAGKSITLSKWVFDEPVNGAAHEFNHAFLGNVMSAKDVSKLKDLYNNAKKENRLLDNYAAQNYAEYFAQGYQAYVTTYAPQSTMSINGDYYYCFSTKANLKRKDPELHDFIEYCTKTYKQLDVMGKMKNIA
;
A
#
# COMPACT_ATOMS: atom_id res chain seq x y z
N MET A 1 -45.15 44.82 9.76
CA MET A 1 -44.64 43.68 10.58
C MET A 1 -43.68 42.87 9.74
N LYS A 2 -42.37 42.98 9.99
CA LYS A 2 -41.32 42.17 9.36
C LYS A 2 -40.98 41.02 10.31
N VAL A 3 -41.06 39.78 9.84
CA VAL A 3 -40.67 38.60 10.61
C VAL A 3 -39.23 38.22 10.21
N ASN A 4 -38.35 38.24 11.21
CA ASN A 4 -36.95 37.84 11.13
C ASN A 4 -36.85 36.31 11.06
N ASN A 5 -36.20 35.79 10.02
CA ASN A 5 -35.67 34.42 9.98
C ASN A 5 -34.15 34.48 10.21
N GLN A 6 -33.72 34.33 11.46
CA GLN A 6 -32.33 33.95 11.77
C GLN A 6 -32.27 32.43 11.88
N LEU A 7 -31.77 31.79 10.84
CA LEU A 7 -31.31 30.41 10.89
C LEU A 7 -29.94 30.37 11.56
N LEU A 8 -29.88 29.79 12.76
CA LEU A 8 -28.66 29.41 13.44
C LEU A 8 -27.96 28.31 12.62
N MET A 9 -26.86 28.65 11.94
CA MET A 9 -25.87 27.65 11.54
C MET A 9 -24.95 27.36 12.73
N PRO A 10 -24.65 26.09 13.07
CA PRO A 10 -23.62 25.81 14.05
C PRO A 10 -22.25 26.14 13.45
N ILE A 11 -21.56 27.07 14.08
CA ILE A 11 -20.14 27.38 13.85
C ILE A 11 -19.34 26.11 14.21
N ILE A 12 -18.97 25.32 13.22
CA ILE A 12 -17.90 24.31 13.35
C ILE A 12 -16.58 25.04 13.07
N SER A 13 -16.14 25.86 14.02
CA SER A 13 -14.77 26.39 14.03
C SER A 13 -13.91 25.56 14.99
N ASN A 14 -12.70 25.22 14.56
CA ASN A 14 -11.59 24.64 15.34
C ASN A 14 -11.52 23.12 15.53
N THR A 15 -11.68 22.34 14.46
CA THR A 15 -11.01 21.02 14.42
C THR A 15 -9.83 21.08 13.46
N LYS A 16 -8.62 21.34 14.00
CA LYS A 16 -7.35 21.08 13.31
C LYS A 16 -7.14 19.55 13.26
N VAL A 17 -7.98 18.84 12.51
CA VAL A 17 -7.70 17.44 12.15
C VAL A 17 -6.80 17.51 10.93
N PRO A 18 -5.52 17.14 11.03
CA PRO A 18 -4.65 17.12 9.86
C PRO A 18 -5.23 16.09 8.86
N LEU A 19 -5.45 16.54 7.63
CA LEU A 19 -5.97 15.72 6.53
C LEU A 19 -5.06 14.50 6.34
N LYS A 20 -5.61 13.28 6.31
CA LYS A 20 -4.88 12.08 5.90
C LYS A 20 -5.05 11.90 4.39
N PRO A 21 -4.00 12.05 3.58
CA PRO A 21 -4.02 11.68 2.19
C PRO A 21 -3.70 10.19 2.01
N TYR A 22 -4.00 9.66 0.82
CA TYR A 22 -3.87 8.24 0.49
C TYR A 22 -2.58 7.98 -0.28
N VAL A 23 -1.76 7.09 0.29
CA VAL A 23 -0.41 6.82 -0.22
C VAL A 23 -0.47 5.92 -1.45
N PHE A 24 -0.01 6.44 -2.59
CA PHE A 24 0.16 5.70 -3.82
C PHE A 24 1.37 6.23 -4.57
N PHE A 25 2.39 5.39 -4.73
CA PHE A 25 3.65 5.73 -5.40
C PHE A 25 3.47 5.72 -6.92
N THR A 26 4.36 6.37 -7.64
CA THR A 26 4.39 6.38 -9.12
C THR A 26 5.83 6.40 -9.61
N GLY A 27 6.12 5.68 -10.69
CA GLY A 27 7.46 5.57 -11.23
C GLY A 27 8.04 6.79 -11.89
N ASN A 28 9.34 6.67 -12.18
CA ASN A 28 10.19 7.73 -12.72
C ASN A 28 9.54 8.49 -13.88
N VAL A 29 9.21 9.76 -13.62
CA VAL A 29 8.88 10.72 -14.68
C VAL A 29 10.19 11.22 -15.26
N LYS A 30 10.39 11.06 -16.58
CA LYS A 30 11.38 11.86 -17.31
C LYS A 30 10.89 13.31 -17.34
N ILE A 31 11.14 14.05 -16.26
CA ILE A 31 11.17 15.50 -16.33
C ILE A 31 12.53 15.82 -16.93
N ASN A 32 12.56 16.15 -18.23
CA ASN A 32 13.79 16.61 -18.86
C ASN A 32 14.35 17.77 -18.02
N SER A 33 15.49 17.54 -17.39
CA SER A 33 16.16 18.48 -16.48
C SER A 33 17.27 19.27 -17.19
N GLY A 34 17.25 19.30 -18.53
CA GLY A 34 18.11 20.17 -19.31
C GLY A 34 17.44 21.53 -19.46
N ASN A 35 18.11 22.58 -18.98
CA ASN A 35 17.86 24.01 -19.17
C ASN A 35 16.39 24.49 -19.26
N ASP A 36 16.04 25.36 -18.32
CA ASP A 36 14.88 26.25 -18.35
C ASP A 36 14.50 26.68 -19.78
N GLN A 37 13.30 26.25 -20.22
CA GLN A 37 12.48 26.72 -21.36
C GLN A 37 11.95 25.65 -22.32
N ASP A 38 12.39 24.39 -22.23
CA ASP A 38 11.59 23.28 -22.77
C ASP A 38 10.44 22.99 -21.81
N SER A 39 9.59 24.00 -21.67
CA SER A 39 8.21 23.88 -21.25
C SER A 39 7.65 22.62 -21.89
N TYR A 40 6.97 21.79 -21.10
CA TYR A 40 5.82 21.13 -21.66
C TYR A 40 4.95 22.26 -22.22
N ASN A 41 5.15 22.60 -23.50
CA ASN A 41 4.23 23.39 -24.29
C ASN A 41 3.00 22.50 -24.45
N PHE A 42 2.29 22.28 -23.34
CA PHE A 42 0.86 22.13 -23.36
C PHE A 42 0.37 23.47 -23.91
N THR A 43 0.45 23.63 -25.23
CA THR A 43 -0.27 24.66 -25.98
C THR A 43 -1.63 24.74 -25.33
N HIS A 44 -2.03 25.94 -24.88
CA HIS A 44 -3.27 26.17 -24.13
C HIS A 44 -4.34 25.29 -24.74
N SER A 45 -4.69 24.21 -24.06
CA SER A 45 -5.77 23.39 -24.55
C SER A 45 -6.98 24.29 -24.40
N ASN A 46 -7.80 24.43 -25.44
CA ASN A 46 -9.08 25.16 -25.34
C ASN A 46 -10.08 24.38 -24.45
N ASN A 47 -9.60 23.78 -23.37
CA ASN A 47 -10.35 22.92 -22.47
C ASN A 47 -10.49 23.62 -21.13
N SER A 48 -11.62 24.32 -20.98
CA SER A 48 -11.96 25.07 -19.79
C SER A 48 -11.85 24.26 -18.50
N ASP A 49 -12.08 22.94 -18.56
CA ASP A 49 -12.01 22.09 -17.37
C ASP A 49 -10.58 21.93 -16.84
N LEU A 50 -9.58 21.90 -17.73
CA LEU A 50 -8.17 21.77 -17.33
C LEU A 50 -7.59 23.08 -16.83
N ASP A 51 -7.97 24.20 -17.45
CA ASP A 51 -7.56 25.52 -16.99
C ASP A 51 -8.16 25.83 -15.61
N GLN A 52 -9.43 25.47 -15.40
CA GLN A 52 -10.07 25.56 -14.10
C GLN A 52 -9.35 24.68 -13.06
N LEU A 53 -8.99 23.44 -13.41
CA LEU A 53 -8.27 22.55 -12.50
C LEU A 53 -6.92 23.14 -12.07
N ARG A 54 -6.14 23.66 -13.02
CA ARG A 54 -4.85 24.33 -12.75
C ARG A 54 -5.01 25.58 -11.90
N GLN A 55 -6.06 26.37 -12.15
CA GLN A 55 -6.38 27.55 -11.35
C GLN A 55 -6.69 27.17 -9.90
N LEU A 56 -7.54 26.16 -9.70
CA LEU A 56 -7.92 25.67 -8.37
C LEU A 56 -6.73 25.07 -7.63
N ALA A 57 -5.87 24.30 -8.29
CA ALA A 57 -4.65 23.76 -7.71
C ALA A 57 -3.70 24.89 -7.27
N THR A 58 -3.56 25.93 -8.10
CA THR A 58 -2.76 27.12 -7.77
C THR A 58 -3.34 27.86 -6.57
N GLN A 59 -4.67 28.06 -6.51
CA GLN A 59 -5.36 28.69 -5.38
C GLN A 59 -5.19 27.88 -4.09
N TYR A 60 -5.40 26.56 -4.15
CA TYR A 60 -5.19 25.68 -3.01
C TYR A 60 -3.75 25.75 -2.51
N ARG A 61 -2.75 25.75 -3.40
CA ARG A 61 -1.33 25.87 -3.00
C ARG A 61 -1.03 27.18 -2.26
N LEU A 62 -1.59 28.30 -2.73
CA LEU A 62 -1.34 29.63 -2.15
C LEU A 62 -2.04 29.81 -0.81
N GLU A 63 -3.28 29.34 -0.70
CA GLU A 63 -4.14 29.63 0.45
C GLU A 63 -4.21 28.48 1.46
N LYS A 64 -3.92 27.25 1.03
CA LYS A 64 -4.05 25.99 1.78
C LYS A 64 -5.40 25.84 2.48
N SER A 65 -6.45 26.43 1.91
CA SER A 65 -7.79 26.39 2.45
C SER A 65 -8.46 25.05 2.11
N ILE A 66 -9.25 24.53 3.05
CA ILE A 66 -10.03 23.29 2.85
C ILE A 66 -11.03 23.50 1.70
N GLU A 67 -11.64 24.69 1.60
CA GLU A 67 -12.58 25.06 0.54
C GLU A 67 -11.95 24.98 -0.86
N ASN A 68 -10.71 25.46 -1.05
CA ASN A 68 -10.05 25.35 -2.36
C ASN A 68 -9.68 23.90 -2.68
N LYS A 69 -9.34 23.10 -1.66
CA LYS A 69 -9.10 21.67 -1.83
C LYS A 69 -10.37 20.93 -2.25
N GLU A 70 -11.51 21.28 -1.66
CA GLU A 70 -12.82 20.76 -2.05
C GLU A 70 -13.13 21.07 -3.51
N LYS A 71 -13.02 22.34 -3.93
CA LYS A 71 -13.26 22.75 -5.32
C LYS A 71 -12.32 22.05 -6.29
N LEU A 72 -11.05 21.91 -5.92
CA LEU A 72 -10.06 21.17 -6.70
C LEU A 72 -10.51 19.71 -6.93
N PHE A 73 -10.89 19.02 -5.86
CA PHE A 73 -11.41 17.65 -5.95
C PHE A 73 -12.73 17.52 -6.70
N GLU A 74 -13.64 18.50 -6.58
CA GLU A 74 -14.87 18.53 -7.38
C GLU A 74 -14.55 18.62 -8.88
N GLN A 75 -13.54 19.41 -9.25
CA GLN A 75 -13.10 19.55 -10.63
C GLN A 75 -12.37 18.31 -11.15
N GLU A 76 -11.50 17.68 -10.34
CA GLU A 76 -10.88 16.40 -10.67
C GLU A 76 -11.94 15.31 -10.87
N PHE A 77 -12.90 15.21 -9.95
CA PHE A 77 -14.03 14.30 -10.04
C PHE A 77 -14.80 14.48 -11.35
N LYS A 78 -15.14 15.72 -11.71
CA LYS A 78 -15.84 16.04 -12.97
C LYS A 78 -15.08 15.49 -14.19
N ILE A 79 -13.76 15.70 -14.25
CA ILE A 79 -12.93 15.27 -15.38
C ILE A 79 -12.86 13.73 -15.43
N LEU A 80 -12.62 13.08 -14.30
CA LEU A 80 -12.56 11.63 -14.18
C LEU A 80 -13.90 10.99 -14.55
N TYR A 81 -15.01 11.56 -14.08
CA TYR A 81 -16.36 11.09 -14.37
C TYR A 81 -16.69 11.17 -15.86
N GLN A 82 -16.31 12.27 -16.51
CA GLN A 82 -16.44 12.45 -17.96
C GLN A 82 -15.64 11.39 -18.73
N GLU A 83 -14.39 11.11 -18.34
CA GLU A 83 -13.57 10.07 -18.98
C GLU A 83 -14.11 8.66 -18.76
N LEU A 84 -14.73 8.43 -17.60
CA LEU A 84 -15.38 7.16 -17.29
C LEU A 84 -16.64 6.93 -18.13
N THR A 85 -17.46 7.98 -18.32
CA THR A 85 -18.79 7.89 -18.95
C THR A 85 -18.79 8.12 -20.46
N GLU A 86 -17.90 8.97 -20.96
CA GLU A 86 -17.78 9.37 -22.36
C GLU A 86 -16.32 9.19 -22.86
N PRO A 87 -15.69 7.99 -22.73
CA PRO A 87 -14.28 7.81 -23.04
C PRO A 87 -13.94 8.20 -24.49
N ASP A 88 -14.86 8.00 -25.44
CA ASP A 88 -14.69 8.41 -26.84
C ASP A 88 -14.42 9.90 -27.03
N LYS A 89 -15.14 10.73 -26.28
CA LYS A 89 -15.07 12.19 -26.37
C LYS A 89 -13.83 12.74 -25.68
N TYR A 90 -13.38 12.07 -24.62
CA TYR A 90 -12.32 12.56 -23.75
C TYR A 90 -10.98 11.84 -23.91
N LEU A 91 -10.88 10.86 -24.81
CA LEU A 91 -9.63 10.13 -25.10
C LEU A 91 -8.49 11.08 -25.49
N ASP A 92 -8.75 11.96 -26.45
CA ASP A 92 -7.77 12.93 -26.95
C ASP A 92 -7.35 13.93 -25.87
N ARG A 93 -8.29 14.30 -24.96
CA ARG A 93 -7.94 15.09 -23.76
C ARG A 93 -6.98 14.32 -22.86
N ALA A 94 -7.29 13.07 -22.52
CA ALA A 94 -6.45 12.27 -21.64
C ALA A 94 -5.06 11.99 -22.22
N MET A 95 -4.97 11.70 -23.52
CA MET A 95 -3.70 11.55 -24.23
C MET A 95 -2.86 12.83 -24.16
N ARG A 96 -3.49 13.99 -24.40
CA ARG A 96 -2.83 15.30 -24.23
C ARG A 96 -2.40 15.60 -22.81
N MET A 97 -2.94 14.92 -21.81
CA MET A 97 -2.52 15.07 -20.40
C MET A 97 -1.41 14.09 -20.00
N GLY A 98 -0.93 13.27 -20.93
CA GLY A 98 0.09 12.26 -20.68
C GLY A 98 -0.44 10.98 -20.04
N ALA A 99 -1.75 10.70 -20.14
CA ALA A 99 -2.29 9.42 -19.70
C ALA A 99 -1.58 8.28 -20.47
N ASN A 100 -0.98 7.34 -19.74
CA ASN A 100 -0.37 6.19 -20.37
C ASN A 100 -1.47 5.18 -20.73
N LEU A 101 -1.86 5.18 -22.00
CA LEU A 101 -2.89 4.26 -22.51
C LEU A 101 -2.31 2.90 -22.94
N ASP A 102 -0.99 2.74 -22.86
CA ASP A 102 -0.27 1.52 -23.24
C ASP A 102 0.39 0.82 -22.03
N MET A 103 -0.01 1.19 -20.80
CA MET A 103 0.63 0.67 -19.58
C MET A 103 0.58 -0.86 -19.48
N TYR A 104 -0.39 -1.49 -20.14
CA TYR A 104 -0.57 -2.94 -20.16
C TYR A 104 -0.47 -3.58 -21.56
N GLY A 105 0.11 -2.88 -22.56
CA GLY A 105 0.13 -3.37 -23.94
C GLY A 105 -1.28 -3.46 -24.54
N SER A 106 -2.15 -2.54 -24.15
CA SER A 106 -3.60 -2.69 -24.31
C SER A 106 -4.04 -2.27 -25.72
N ALA A 107 -4.76 -3.16 -26.41
CA ALA A 107 -5.31 -2.86 -27.74
C ALA A 107 -6.53 -1.92 -27.70
N ASP A 108 -7.03 -1.56 -26.50
CA ASP A 108 -8.21 -0.71 -26.32
C ASP A 108 -7.90 0.49 -25.40
N PRO A 109 -7.46 1.62 -25.97
CA PRO A 109 -7.18 2.85 -25.24
C PRO A 109 -8.37 3.40 -24.44
N LYS A 110 -9.61 3.06 -24.80
CA LYS A 110 -10.83 3.56 -24.13
C LYS A 110 -11.04 2.85 -22.81
N THR A 111 -10.96 1.52 -22.82
CA THR A 111 -11.03 0.74 -21.58
C THR A 111 -9.88 1.10 -20.65
N GLN A 112 -8.67 1.34 -21.18
CA GLN A 112 -7.56 1.82 -20.36
C GLN A 112 -7.84 3.20 -19.74
N LEU A 113 -8.43 4.12 -20.51
CA LEU A 113 -8.84 5.42 -19.97
C LEU A 113 -9.87 5.27 -18.83
N GLN A 114 -10.83 4.36 -18.97
CA GLN A 114 -11.80 4.10 -17.91
C GLN A 114 -11.16 3.50 -16.65
N ILE A 115 -10.19 2.59 -16.80
CA ILE A 115 -9.39 2.07 -15.68
C ILE A 115 -8.63 3.21 -14.99
N ASN A 116 -7.96 4.05 -15.78
CA ASN A 116 -7.24 5.23 -15.30
C ASN A 116 -8.18 6.20 -14.55
N ALA A 117 -9.39 6.41 -15.05
CA ALA A 117 -10.39 7.24 -14.39
C ALA A 117 -10.85 6.63 -13.05
N LEU A 118 -11.09 5.32 -12.98
CA LEU A 118 -11.43 4.62 -11.74
C LEU A 118 -10.28 4.68 -10.73
N ASN A 119 -9.03 4.52 -11.17
CA ASN A 119 -7.83 4.69 -10.34
C ASN A 119 -7.75 6.10 -9.74
N GLY A 120 -8.18 7.14 -10.46
CA GLY A 120 -8.31 8.50 -9.95
C GLY A 120 -9.45 8.67 -8.95
N LEU A 121 -10.61 8.06 -9.22
CA LEU A 121 -11.83 8.23 -8.42
C LEU A 121 -11.77 7.50 -7.07
N CYS A 122 -11.12 6.33 -7.02
CA CYS A 122 -10.94 5.57 -5.78
C CYS A 122 -10.32 6.43 -4.65
N PRO A 123 -9.11 7.02 -4.81
CA PRO A 123 -8.52 7.92 -3.84
C PRO A 123 -9.42 9.11 -3.51
N HIS A 124 -10.11 9.70 -4.50
CA HIS A 124 -11.03 10.82 -4.26
C HIS A 124 -12.11 10.47 -3.24
N PHE A 125 -12.79 9.36 -3.45
CA PHE A 125 -13.85 8.93 -2.55
C PHE A 125 -13.33 8.60 -1.15
N MET A 126 -12.11 8.05 -1.07
CA MET A 126 -11.46 7.79 0.19
C MET A 126 -11.11 9.11 0.92
N VAL A 127 -10.58 10.12 0.23
CA VAL A 127 -10.28 11.44 0.79
C VAL A 127 -11.54 12.14 1.26
N LEU A 128 -12.56 12.28 0.41
CA LEU A 128 -13.85 12.87 0.80
C LEU A 128 -14.47 12.13 2.01
N THR A 129 -14.22 10.82 2.09
CA THR A 129 -14.66 10.01 3.22
C THR A 129 -14.00 10.42 4.53
N ASP A 130 -12.68 10.53 4.55
CA ASP A 130 -11.92 10.87 5.75
C ASP A 130 -12.13 12.32 6.19
N LEU A 131 -12.32 13.22 5.22
CA LEU A 131 -12.58 14.62 5.47
C LEU A 131 -14.02 14.89 5.96
N LYS A 132 -14.86 13.85 6.04
CA LYS A 132 -16.30 13.97 6.34
C LYS A 132 -17.01 14.99 5.46
N LEU A 133 -16.51 15.17 4.24
CA LEU A 133 -17.09 16.10 3.29
C LEU A 133 -18.35 15.48 2.68
N PRO A 134 -19.31 16.32 2.26
CA PRO A 134 -20.43 15.84 1.47
C PRO A 134 -19.89 15.05 0.27
N GLN A 135 -20.31 13.80 0.13
CA GLN A 135 -19.95 12.98 -1.02
C GLN A 135 -20.82 13.36 -2.24
N LYS A 136 -20.83 14.66 -2.60
CA LYS A 136 -21.41 15.09 -3.86
C LYS A 136 -20.75 14.29 -4.99
N GLY A 137 -21.55 13.76 -5.91
CA GLY A 137 -21.06 12.90 -6.99
C GLY A 137 -20.96 11.40 -6.67
N ALA A 138 -20.91 10.96 -5.41
CA ALA A 138 -20.91 9.52 -5.10
C ALA A 138 -22.25 8.85 -5.47
N GLU A 139 -23.35 9.61 -5.45
CA GLU A 139 -24.64 9.15 -5.94
C GLU A 139 -24.70 9.14 -7.47
N GLU A 140 -24.07 10.14 -8.11
CA GLU A 140 -24.02 10.29 -9.57
C GLU A 140 -23.19 9.19 -10.24
N ILE A 141 -22.19 8.64 -9.54
CA ILE A 141 -21.36 7.56 -10.09
C ILE A 141 -22.03 6.18 -10.04
N VAL A 142 -23.01 5.96 -9.16
CA VAL A 142 -23.65 4.64 -8.99
C VAL A 142 -24.24 4.11 -10.30
N PRO A 143 -25.02 4.88 -11.09
CA PRO A 143 -25.53 4.42 -12.38
C PRO A 143 -24.42 4.04 -13.38
N VAL A 144 -23.29 4.74 -13.33
CA VAL A 144 -22.13 4.48 -14.20
C VAL A 144 -21.45 3.18 -13.80
N ILE A 145 -21.21 2.99 -12.50
CA ILE A 145 -20.66 1.76 -11.94
C ILE A 145 -21.55 0.57 -12.25
N GLU A 146 -22.86 0.72 -12.10
CA GLU A 146 -23.84 -0.32 -12.44
C GLU A 146 -23.74 -0.70 -13.92
N LYS A 147 -23.70 0.28 -14.82
CA LYS A 147 -23.51 0.04 -16.25
C LYS A 147 -22.21 -0.71 -16.54
N LEU A 148 -21.10 -0.31 -15.92
CA LEU A 148 -19.78 -0.94 -16.13
C LEU A 148 -19.72 -2.37 -15.58
N ILE A 149 -20.30 -2.64 -14.40
CA ILE A 149 -20.34 -3.99 -13.82
C ILE A 149 -21.21 -4.95 -14.64
N LYS A 150 -22.32 -4.46 -15.19
CA LYS A 150 -23.26 -5.22 -16.03
C LYS A 150 -22.79 -5.39 -17.47
N THR A 151 -21.89 -4.53 -17.95
CA THR A 151 -21.27 -4.71 -19.27
C THR A 151 -20.44 -5.97 -19.21
N ASP A 152 -20.79 -6.98 -20.01
CA ASP A 152 -20.13 -8.29 -19.97
C ASP A 152 -18.70 -8.17 -20.54
N PRO A 153 -17.64 -8.19 -19.72
CA PRO A 153 -16.28 -7.98 -20.20
C PRO A 153 -15.67 -9.28 -20.76
N LYS A 154 -16.49 -10.30 -21.07
CA LYS A 154 -16.10 -11.70 -21.33
C LYS A 154 -15.13 -11.96 -22.49
N ALA A 155 -14.49 -10.96 -23.10
CA ALA A 155 -13.52 -11.15 -24.18
C ALA A 155 -12.10 -10.64 -23.92
N SER A 156 -11.80 -9.85 -22.87
CA SER A 156 -10.42 -9.35 -22.66
C SER A 156 -9.96 -9.28 -21.20
N PRO A 157 -8.67 -9.52 -20.91
CA PRO A 157 -8.08 -9.29 -19.58
C PRO A 157 -8.33 -7.88 -19.04
N LEU A 158 -8.32 -6.88 -19.93
CA LEU A 158 -8.55 -5.48 -19.60
C LEU A 158 -9.99 -5.21 -19.13
N GLY A 159 -10.98 -5.89 -19.73
CA GLY A 159 -12.36 -5.82 -19.27
C GLY A 159 -12.55 -6.40 -17.86
N GLN A 160 -11.81 -7.48 -17.53
CA GLN A 160 -11.79 -8.04 -16.17
C GLN A 160 -11.15 -7.06 -15.17
N GLU A 161 -10.08 -6.38 -15.55
CA GLU A 161 -9.43 -5.36 -14.73
C GLU A 161 -10.36 -4.15 -14.50
N LEU A 162 -11.03 -3.66 -15.55
CA LEU A 162 -12.03 -2.59 -15.45
C LEU A 162 -13.13 -2.92 -14.44
N LYS A 163 -13.69 -4.14 -14.51
CA LYS A 163 -14.71 -4.60 -13.57
C LYS A 163 -14.18 -4.70 -12.13
N LEU A 164 -12.94 -5.12 -11.93
CA LEU A 164 -12.30 -5.16 -10.61
C LEU A 164 -12.17 -3.75 -10.01
N TYR A 165 -11.61 -2.81 -10.75
CA TYR A 165 -11.46 -1.42 -10.31
C TYR A 165 -12.81 -0.75 -10.06
N THR A 166 -13.83 -1.11 -10.84
CA THR A 166 -15.21 -0.61 -10.64
C THR A 166 -15.78 -1.10 -9.30
N ILE A 167 -15.54 -2.36 -8.93
CA ILE A 167 -15.94 -2.91 -7.64
C ILE A 167 -15.17 -2.20 -6.51
N ASP A 168 -13.86 -2.00 -6.66
CA ASP A 168 -13.03 -1.35 -5.63
C ASP A 168 -13.40 0.11 -5.39
N ALA A 169 -13.84 0.84 -6.42
CA ALA A 169 -14.34 2.21 -6.29
C ALA A 169 -15.58 2.32 -5.39
N LEU A 170 -16.36 1.24 -5.23
CA LEU A 170 -17.51 1.20 -4.34
C LEU A 170 -17.12 1.08 -2.86
N ALA A 171 -15.96 0.52 -2.55
CA ALA A 171 -15.54 0.24 -1.17
C ALA A 171 -15.56 1.47 -0.24
N PRO A 172 -14.99 2.64 -0.62
CA PRO A 172 -14.99 3.82 0.24
C PRO A 172 -16.37 4.50 0.35
N ILE A 173 -17.23 4.41 -0.68
CA ILE A 173 -18.51 5.14 -0.70
C ILE A 173 -19.69 4.34 -0.15
N TYR A 174 -19.66 3.01 -0.24
CA TYR A 174 -20.82 2.15 0.03
C TYR A 174 -21.50 2.42 1.38
N LYS A 175 -20.72 2.64 2.44
CA LYS A 175 -21.26 2.90 3.79
C LYS A 175 -21.98 4.24 3.94
N LYS A 176 -21.67 5.19 3.06
CA LYS A 176 -22.15 6.57 3.10
C LYS A 176 -23.26 6.86 2.12
N LEU A 177 -23.52 5.93 1.19
CA LEU A 177 -24.67 6.01 0.29
C LEU A 177 -25.96 6.14 1.10
N ASN A 178 -26.91 6.92 0.57
CA ASN A 178 -28.26 6.96 1.12
C ASN A 178 -28.89 5.55 1.09
N PRO A 179 -29.92 5.27 1.90
CA PRO A 179 -30.47 3.92 2.03
C PRO A 179 -30.93 3.27 0.71
N GLU A 180 -31.45 4.07 -0.23
CA GLU A 180 -31.93 3.58 -1.52
C GLU A 180 -30.77 3.14 -2.43
N LEU A 181 -29.80 4.02 -2.65
CA LEU A 181 -28.61 3.71 -3.46
C LEU A 181 -27.74 2.64 -2.80
N LYS A 182 -27.66 2.64 -1.47
CA LYS A 182 -26.96 1.61 -0.71
C LYS A 182 -27.59 0.24 -0.93
N LYS A 183 -28.92 0.16 -1.01
CA LYS A 183 -29.63 -1.08 -1.37
C LYS A 183 -29.32 -1.47 -2.82
N GLN A 184 -29.43 -0.55 -3.77
CA GLN A 184 -29.13 -0.81 -5.19
C GLN A 184 -27.71 -1.32 -5.41
N VAL A 185 -26.70 -0.64 -4.84
CA VAL A 185 -25.29 -1.09 -4.89
C VAL A 185 -25.13 -2.41 -4.14
N GLY A 186 -25.85 -2.59 -3.03
CA GLY A 186 -25.87 -3.84 -2.29
C GLY A 186 -26.33 -5.03 -3.15
N ASP A 187 -27.42 -4.84 -3.89
CA ASP A 187 -27.98 -5.83 -4.82
C ASP A 187 -27.03 -6.11 -5.99
N LEU A 188 -26.38 -5.07 -6.54
CA LEU A 188 -25.38 -5.19 -7.59
C LEU A 188 -24.14 -5.97 -7.12
N LEU A 189 -23.61 -5.66 -5.95
CA LEU A 189 -22.47 -6.38 -5.38
C LEU A 189 -22.85 -7.82 -5.02
N LEU A 190 -24.08 -8.07 -4.56
CA LEU A 190 -24.60 -9.42 -4.35
C LEU A 190 -24.67 -10.19 -5.67
N ASP A 191 -25.12 -9.58 -6.75
CA ASP A 191 -25.10 -10.16 -8.10
C ASP A 191 -23.67 -10.53 -8.51
N VAL A 192 -22.70 -9.62 -8.34
CA VAL A 192 -21.29 -9.91 -8.60
C VAL A 192 -20.80 -11.10 -7.79
N VAL A 193 -21.08 -11.14 -6.49
CA VAL A 193 -20.72 -12.27 -5.60
C VAL A 193 -21.31 -13.58 -6.10
N ASN A 194 -22.54 -13.56 -6.59
CA ASN A 194 -23.27 -14.76 -6.98
C ASN A 194 -22.92 -15.25 -8.40
N ASN A 195 -22.68 -14.33 -9.33
CA ASN A 195 -22.76 -14.61 -10.75
C ASN A 195 -21.49 -14.23 -11.55
N SER A 196 -20.51 -13.51 -10.96
CA SER A 196 -19.24 -13.24 -11.68
C SER A 196 -18.45 -14.53 -11.87
N ASP A 197 -17.73 -14.69 -12.98
CA ASP A 197 -16.84 -15.84 -13.23
C ASP A 197 -15.47 -15.69 -12.53
N SER A 198 -15.09 -14.46 -12.16
CA SER A 198 -13.80 -14.13 -11.53
C SER A 198 -13.86 -14.23 -9.99
N GLU A 199 -12.98 -15.05 -9.40
CA GLU A 199 -12.84 -15.19 -7.95
C GLU A 199 -12.48 -13.87 -7.27
N THR A 200 -11.56 -13.11 -7.87
CA THR A 200 -11.12 -11.81 -7.34
C THR A 200 -12.28 -10.81 -7.28
N HIS A 201 -13.13 -10.73 -8.32
CA HIS A 201 -14.30 -9.84 -8.31
C HIS A 201 -15.27 -10.17 -7.17
N ARG A 202 -15.60 -11.46 -7.03
CA ARG A 202 -16.52 -11.95 -5.98
C ARG A 202 -15.97 -11.65 -4.60
N GLU A 203 -14.68 -11.87 -4.40
CA GLU A 203 -14.01 -11.61 -3.13
C GLU A 203 -14.06 -10.13 -2.74
N HIS A 204 -13.76 -9.23 -3.67
CA HIS A 204 -13.78 -7.79 -3.42
C HIS A 204 -15.20 -7.29 -3.13
N ALA A 205 -16.19 -7.70 -3.93
CA ALA A 205 -17.59 -7.34 -3.72
C ALA A 205 -18.11 -7.82 -2.36
N PHE A 206 -17.76 -9.05 -1.95
CA PHE A 206 -18.11 -9.56 -0.63
C PHE A 206 -17.52 -8.73 0.50
N ARG A 207 -16.25 -8.32 0.41
CA ARG A 207 -15.58 -7.52 1.45
C ARG A 207 -16.31 -6.21 1.72
N ILE A 208 -16.77 -5.55 0.66
CA ILE A 208 -17.54 -4.31 0.74
C ILE A 208 -18.85 -4.54 1.51
N LEU A 209 -19.62 -5.55 1.09
CA LEU A 209 -20.90 -5.90 1.73
C LEU A 209 -20.73 -6.32 3.20
N LYS A 210 -19.70 -7.12 3.52
CA LYS A 210 -19.40 -7.55 4.89
C LYS A 210 -19.06 -6.39 5.81
N GLY A 211 -18.47 -5.33 5.27
CA GLY A 211 -18.11 -4.13 6.02
C GLY A 211 -19.33 -3.39 6.60
N ASP A 212 -20.52 -3.63 6.08
CA ASP A 212 -21.76 -2.93 6.39
C ASP A 212 -22.68 -3.71 7.33
N LYS A 213 -22.36 -3.64 8.63
CA LYS A 213 -23.07 -4.38 9.69
C LYS A 213 -24.51 -3.90 9.94
N GLU A 214 -24.88 -2.72 9.41
CA GLU A 214 -26.15 -2.06 9.71
C GLU A 214 -27.28 -2.49 8.77
N ASN A 215 -26.95 -2.93 7.55
CA ASN A 215 -27.94 -3.37 6.58
C ASN A 215 -28.36 -4.82 6.85
N LYS A 216 -29.41 -5.02 7.67
CA LYS A 216 -29.94 -6.35 8.02
C LYS A 216 -30.33 -7.19 6.80
N TYR A 217 -30.82 -6.57 5.72
CA TYR A 217 -31.16 -7.31 4.48
C TYR A 217 -29.91 -7.95 3.87
N ILE A 218 -28.86 -7.13 3.65
CA ILE A 218 -27.58 -7.62 3.14
C ILE A 218 -26.97 -8.62 4.13
N GLN A 219 -26.99 -8.34 5.43
CA GLN A 219 -26.48 -9.28 6.43
C GLN A 219 -27.25 -10.60 6.42
N ASN A 220 -28.56 -10.63 6.19
CA ASN A 220 -29.34 -11.86 6.06
C ASN A 220 -28.98 -12.63 4.78
N GLN A 221 -28.82 -11.92 3.66
CA GLN A 221 -28.36 -12.53 2.40
C GLN A 221 -26.94 -13.11 2.54
N LEU A 222 -26.05 -12.40 3.23
CA LEU A 222 -24.68 -12.84 3.54
C LEU A 222 -24.62 -13.88 4.68
N GLN A 223 -25.59 -13.94 5.60
CA GLN A 223 -25.64 -14.96 6.65
C GLN A 223 -25.94 -16.33 6.06
N ASN A 224 -26.75 -16.36 5.00
CA ASN A 224 -26.96 -17.56 4.19
C ASN A 224 -25.78 -17.84 3.24
N LYS A 225 -24.92 -16.85 3.00
CA LYS A 225 -23.75 -16.89 2.13
C LYS A 225 -22.52 -16.28 2.81
N SER A 226 -21.95 -16.94 3.81
CA SER A 226 -20.65 -16.51 4.34
C SER A 226 -19.59 -16.57 3.21
N LEU A 227 -18.55 -15.73 3.21
CA LEU A 227 -17.38 -15.96 2.33
C LEU A 227 -16.79 -17.35 2.58
N GLY A 228 -17.01 -17.82 3.81
CA GLY A 228 -17.02 -19.21 4.19
C GLY A 228 -17.81 -20.07 3.20
N GLN A 229 -19.14 -19.99 3.19
CA GLN A 229 -20.06 -20.70 2.29
C GLN A 229 -19.78 -20.56 0.78
N TRP A 230 -19.11 -19.49 0.36
CA TRP A 230 -18.87 -19.17 -1.05
C TRP A 230 -17.51 -19.70 -1.56
N LYS A 231 -16.43 -19.55 -0.76
CA LYS A 231 -15.27 -20.42 -0.94
C LYS A 231 -15.69 -21.87 -0.73
N SER A 232 -16.82 -22.11 -0.05
CA SER A 232 -17.27 -23.44 0.30
C SER A 232 -17.92 -24.24 -0.79
N GLU A 233 -18.75 -23.68 -1.67
CA GLU A 233 -19.47 -24.53 -2.62
C GLU A 233 -18.59 -25.46 -3.47
N THR A 234 -17.31 -25.13 -3.70
CA THR A 234 -16.32 -26.07 -4.25
C THR A 234 -15.19 -26.48 -3.31
N GLU A 235 -14.65 -25.60 -2.45
CA GLU A 235 -13.35 -25.87 -1.79
C GLU A 235 -13.36 -25.76 -0.26
N LEU A 236 -14.09 -24.81 0.30
CA LEU A 236 -14.36 -24.68 1.73
C LEU A 236 -15.59 -25.49 2.19
N ASN A 237 -16.38 -26.15 1.32
CA ASN A 237 -17.40 -27.16 1.68
C ASN A 237 -16.68 -28.46 1.56
N LYS A 238 -15.75 -28.66 0.62
CA LYS A 238 -14.77 -29.72 0.82
C LYS A 238 -14.01 -29.55 2.13
N ARG A 239 -13.61 -28.33 2.54
CA ARG A 239 -12.92 -28.11 3.84
C ARG A 239 -13.84 -28.01 5.06
N LYS A 240 -15.04 -27.44 5.00
CA LYS A 240 -16.03 -27.44 6.10
C LYS A 240 -16.73 -28.78 6.22
N LEU A 241 -17.09 -29.46 5.13
CA LEU A 241 -17.57 -30.83 5.17
C LEU A 241 -16.42 -31.76 5.57
N ALA A 242 -15.16 -31.53 5.17
CA ALA A 242 -14.03 -32.27 5.75
C ALA A 242 -13.80 -31.97 7.23
N LEU A 243 -13.86 -30.72 7.70
CA LEU A 243 -13.73 -30.37 9.13
C LEU A 243 -14.96 -30.85 9.94
N THR A 244 -16.17 -30.72 9.43
CA THR A 244 -17.41 -31.19 10.09
C THR A 244 -17.51 -32.72 10.05
N ASN A 245 -16.98 -33.40 9.01
CA ASN A 245 -16.88 -34.86 8.95
C ASN A 245 -15.66 -35.41 9.72
N LEU A 246 -14.55 -34.68 9.86
CA LEU A 246 -13.40 -35.09 10.68
C LEU A 246 -13.73 -35.01 12.17
N ILE A 247 -14.48 -33.98 12.59
CA ILE A 247 -14.62 -33.62 14.01
C ILE A 247 -16.04 -33.89 14.54
N GLY A 248 -17.05 -34.08 13.68
CA GLY A 248 -18.38 -34.56 14.06
C GLY A 248 -19.29 -33.58 14.82
N VAL A 249 -19.02 -32.26 14.81
CA VAL A 249 -19.79 -31.28 15.61
C VAL A 249 -20.48 -30.19 14.77
N LYS A 250 -21.76 -29.91 15.09
CA LYS A 250 -22.57 -28.82 14.51
C LYS A 250 -22.26 -27.48 15.18
N SER A 251 -21.52 -26.62 14.46
CA SER A 251 -21.37 -25.16 14.67
C SER A 251 -20.75 -24.65 15.99
N PRO A 252 -19.41 -24.70 16.18
CA PRO A 252 -18.72 -24.12 17.34
C PRO A 252 -18.44 -22.61 17.21
N SER A 253 -18.13 -21.94 18.31
CA SER A 253 -17.67 -20.54 18.31
C SER A 253 -16.23 -20.44 17.78
N LEU A 254 -15.78 -19.28 17.28
CA LEU A 254 -14.37 -19.11 16.82
C LEU A 254 -13.33 -19.45 17.89
N LYS A 255 -13.70 -19.34 19.18
CA LYS A 255 -12.87 -19.75 20.32
C LYS A 255 -12.61 -21.26 20.33
N ASP A 256 -13.56 -22.06 19.87
CA ASP A 256 -13.49 -23.52 19.88
C ASP A 256 -12.91 -24.08 18.55
N ILE A 257 -13.05 -23.33 17.45
CA ILE A 257 -12.58 -23.74 16.11
C ILE A 257 -11.08 -23.53 15.92
N ILE A 258 -10.55 -22.41 16.42
CA ILE A 258 -9.14 -22.04 16.20
C ILE A 258 -8.19 -23.13 16.72
N PRO A 259 -8.32 -23.64 17.96
CA PRO A 259 -7.44 -24.68 18.48
C PRO A 259 -7.46 -25.97 17.63
N GLU A 260 -8.61 -26.38 17.14
CA GLU A 260 -8.76 -27.59 16.32
C GLU A 260 -8.15 -27.42 14.92
N VAL A 261 -8.36 -26.26 14.28
CA VAL A 261 -7.72 -25.92 12.99
C VAL A 261 -6.19 -25.92 13.09
N LEU A 262 -5.64 -25.51 14.23
CA LEU A 262 -4.20 -25.47 14.45
C LEU A 262 -3.60 -26.86 14.72
N LYS A 263 -4.38 -27.80 15.28
CA LYS A 263 -3.96 -29.18 15.53
C LYS A 263 -4.01 -30.06 14.27
N ASP A 264 -4.94 -29.81 13.35
CA ASP A 264 -5.10 -30.63 12.15
C ASP A 264 -3.98 -30.41 11.13
N LYS A 265 -3.20 -31.46 10.85
CA LYS A 265 -2.11 -31.43 9.86
C LYS A 265 -2.61 -31.22 8.42
N ASN A 266 -3.83 -31.64 8.11
CA ASN A 266 -4.40 -31.60 6.76
C ASN A 266 -5.07 -30.27 6.40
N THR A 267 -5.27 -29.37 7.38
CA THR A 267 -5.88 -28.08 7.11
C THR A 267 -5.00 -27.23 6.19
N ALA A 268 -5.61 -26.64 5.17
CA ALA A 268 -4.94 -25.77 4.21
C ALA A 268 -4.19 -24.62 4.91
N HIS A 269 -2.96 -24.35 4.46
CA HIS A 269 -2.06 -23.37 5.07
C HIS A 269 -2.69 -21.98 5.28
N SER A 270 -3.40 -21.46 4.28
CA SER A 270 -4.06 -20.16 4.37
C SER A 270 -5.12 -20.08 5.48
N LEU A 271 -5.79 -21.21 5.79
CA LEU A 271 -6.74 -21.29 6.90
C LEU A 271 -6.01 -21.31 8.25
N LYS A 272 -4.86 -22.01 8.35
CA LYS A 272 -4.02 -21.99 9.55
C LYS A 272 -3.52 -20.58 9.84
N VAL A 273 -2.98 -19.88 8.84
CA VAL A 273 -2.55 -18.49 8.99
C VAL A 273 -3.69 -17.60 9.47
N THR A 274 -4.87 -17.76 8.88
CA THR A 274 -6.07 -17.01 9.29
C THR A 274 -6.49 -17.30 10.73
N ALA A 275 -6.44 -18.57 11.15
CA ALA A 275 -6.77 -18.98 12.51
C ALA A 275 -5.76 -18.42 13.53
N VAL A 276 -4.46 -18.50 13.25
CA VAL A 276 -3.39 -17.92 14.08
C VAL A 276 -3.55 -16.42 14.25
N TRP A 277 -3.86 -15.71 13.17
CA TRP A 277 -4.14 -14.29 13.23
C TRP A 277 -5.38 -13.98 14.09
N GLY A 278 -6.46 -14.74 13.90
CA GLY A 278 -7.68 -14.61 14.69
C GLY A 278 -7.46 -14.86 16.18
N ALA A 279 -6.61 -15.84 16.50
CA ALA A 279 -6.21 -16.18 17.86
C ALA A 279 -5.65 -14.95 18.59
N GLY A 280 -4.77 -14.22 17.90
CA GLY A 280 -4.17 -12.96 18.37
C GLY A 280 -5.14 -11.86 18.78
N ARG A 281 -6.42 -11.91 18.37
CA ARG A 281 -7.42 -10.85 18.65
C ARG A 281 -8.52 -11.24 19.62
N ILE A 282 -8.79 -12.53 19.74
CA ILE A 282 -9.84 -13.05 20.61
C ILE A 282 -9.34 -13.11 22.08
N HIS A 283 -8.02 -13.09 22.30
CA HIS A 283 -7.37 -12.90 23.60
C HIS A 283 -7.74 -13.96 24.67
N THR A 284 -8.05 -15.19 24.27
CA THR A 284 -8.32 -16.32 25.18
C THR A 284 -7.03 -17.01 25.61
N GLU A 285 -7.06 -17.69 26.77
CA GLU A 285 -5.93 -18.49 27.29
C GLU A 285 -5.56 -19.64 26.36
N GLU A 286 -6.57 -20.29 25.77
CA GLU A 286 -6.35 -21.42 24.85
C GLU A 286 -5.63 -20.96 23.58
N ASN A 287 -6.08 -19.86 22.98
CA ASN A 287 -5.40 -19.26 21.83
C ASN A 287 -3.98 -18.83 22.20
N PHE A 288 -3.76 -18.28 23.40
CA PHE A 288 -2.42 -17.92 23.87
C PHE A 288 -1.50 -19.15 23.88
N LYS A 289 -1.95 -20.27 24.46
CA LYS A 289 -1.21 -21.54 24.47
C LYS A 289 -0.96 -22.07 23.06
N SER A 290 -1.97 -22.09 22.19
CA SER A 290 -1.82 -22.56 20.81
C SER A 290 -0.81 -21.73 20.01
N LEU A 291 -0.77 -20.41 20.21
CA LEU A 291 0.24 -19.55 19.58
C LEU A 291 1.66 -19.92 20.03
N ILE A 292 1.84 -20.21 21.32
CA ILE A 292 3.13 -20.65 21.89
C ILE A 292 3.53 -22.01 21.31
N ASP A 293 2.59 -22.95 21.22
CA ASP A 293 2.84 -24.28 20.69
C ASP A 293 3.29 -24.22 19.22
N ILE A 294 2.67 -23.37 18.41
CA ILE A 294 3.09 -23.14 17.00
C ILE A 294 4.50 -22.57 16.93
N ILE A 295 4.80 -21.57 17.74
CA ILE A 295 6.11 -20.91 17.75
C ILE A 295 7.21 -21.91 18.16
N ASN A 296 6.94 -22.77 19.14
CA ASN A 296 7.90 -23.73 19.69
C ASN A 296 7.99 -25.05 18.90
N GLY A 297 7.01 -25.37 18.05
CA GLY A 297 6.99 -26.62 17.30
C GLY A 297 8.19 -26.75 16.36
N GLU A 298 8.86 -27.91 16.35
CA GLU A 298 9.97 -28.16 15.43
C GLU A 298 9.45 -28.62 14.04
N PRO A 299 9.98 -28.08 12.93
CA PRO A 299 9.66 -28.58 11.60
C PRO A 299 10.39 -29.91 11.37
N GLN A 300 9.75 -31.04 11.68
CA GLN A 300 10.33 -32.36 11.44
C GLN A 300 9.87 -32.94 10.10
N GLY A 301 10.84 -33.29 9.24
CA GLY A 301 10.57 -34.02 7.99
C GLY A 301 9.83 -33.23 6.90
N LEU A 302 9.76 -31.90 7.00
CA LEU A 302 9.12 -31.05 5.99
C LEU A 302 10.00 -30.88 4.75
N ASN A 303 9.39 -30.91 3.57
CA ASN A 303 10.06 -30.46 2.35
C ASN A 303 10.26 -28.93 2.38
N GLN A 304 10.98 -28.36 1.41
CA GLN A 304 11.28 -26.93 1.37
C GLN A 304 10.02 -26.04 1.29
N GLU A 305 8.98 -26.48 0.59
CA GLU A 305 7.73 -25.71 0.46
C GLU A 305 6.94 -25.70 1.78
N ASP A 306 6.90 -26.82 2.49
CA ASP A 306 6.21 -26.93 3.77
C ASP A 306 6.97 -26.23 4.88
N LEU A 307 8.31 -26.26 4.86
CA LEU A 307 9.13 -25.44 5.76
C LEU A 307 8.85 -23.94 5.58
N LYS A 308 8.67 -23.52 4.33
CA LYS A 308 8.34 -22.14 3.97
C LYS A 308 6.95 -21.72 4.49
N LYS A 309 5.98 -22.62 4.44
CA LYS A 309 4.63 -22.42 5.00
C LYS A 309 4.69 -22.39 6.53
N ASP A 310 5.39 -23.32 7.16
CA ASP A 310 5.57 -23.38 8.62
C ASP A 310 6.19 -22.08 9.18
N LEU A 311 7.25 -21.58 8.53
CA LEU A 311 7.89 -20.34 8.95
C LEU A 311 6.94 -19.14 8.91
N GLU A 312 6.16 -19.00 7.84
CA GLU A 312 5.14 -17.96 7.73
C GLU A 312 4.09 -18.07 8.84
N LEU A 313 3.61 -19.28 9.13
CA LEU A 313 2.65 -19.51 10.20
C LEU A 313 3.19 -19.06 11.56
N LYS A 314 4.47 -19.36 11.83
CA LYS A 314 5.17 -18.96 13.05
C LYS A 314 5.40 -17.46 13.16
N GLU A 315 5.72 -16.79 12.07
CA GLU A 315 5.82 -15.32 12.05
C GLU A 315 4.48 -14.66 12.40
N VAL A 316 3.38 -15.18 11.84
CA VAL A 316 2.02 -14.72 12.17
C VAL A 316 1.73 -14.99 13.65
N ALA A 317 2.10 -16.17 14.15
CA ALA A 317 1.87 -16.55 15.55
C ALA A 317 2.63 -15.64 16.51
N LEU A 318 3.90 -15.35 16.23
CA LEU A 318 4.73 -14.45 17.03
C LEU A 318 4.16 -13.02 17.02
N SER A 319 3.66 -12.56 15.88
CA SER A 319 2.98 -11.26 15.74
C SER A 319 1.69 -11.18 16.55
N SER A 320 0.87 -12.25 16.48
CA SER A 320 -0.35 -12.41 17.25
C SER A 320 -0.06 -12.43 18.75
N LEU A 321 1.02 -13.11 19.16
CA LEU A 321 1.44 -13.20 20.56
C LEU A 321 1.79 -11.82 21.14
N ALA A 322 2.35 -10.90 20.35
CA ALA A 322 2.61 -9.51 20.79
C ALA A 322 1.35 -8.75 21.24
N LEU A 323 0.17 -9.09 20.72
CA LEU A 323 -1.09 -8.46 21.13
C LEU A 323 -1.50 -8.84 22.56
N TYR A 324 -0.98 -9.96 23.07
CA TYR A 324 -1.21 -10.43 24.43
C TYR A 324 -0.30 -9.75 25.47
N VAL A 325 0.62 -8.86 25.10
CA VAL A 325 1.55 -8.20 26.06
C VAL A 325 0.83 -7.51 27.22
N LYS A 326 -0.38 -6.98 27.00
CA LYS A 326 -1.15 -6.35 28.08
C LYS A 326 -1.67 -7.36 29.11
N LYS A 327 -1.93 -8.60 28.69
CA LYS A 327 -2.52 -9.66 29.52
C LYS A 327 -1.47 -10.60 30.11
N HIS A 328 -0.44 -10.95 29.34
CA HIS A 328 0.68 -11.82 29.74
C HIS A 328 2.03 -11.13 29.48
N PRO A 329 2.33 -10.00 30.13
CA PRO A 329 3.51 -9.18 29.81
C PRO A 329 4.83 -9.91 30.03
N LYS A 330 4.94 -10.77 31.06
CA LYS A 330 6.20 -11.45 31.39
C LYS A 330 6.48 -12.56 30.39
N GLU A 331 5.49 -13.40 30.16
CA GLU A 331 5.55 -14.58 29.30
C GLU A 331 5.81 -14.18 27.84
N VAL A 332 5.05 -13.20 27.32
CA VAL A 332 5.25 -12.68 25.95
C VAL A 332 6.68 -12.13 25.78
N ARG A 333 7.17 -11.37 26.77
CA ARG A 333 8.53 -10.81 26.73
C ARG A 333 9.59 -11.90 26.80
N GLU A 334 9.41 -12.91 27.64
CA GLU A 334 10.36 -14.00 27.81
C GLU A 334 10.47 -14.84 26.52
N ILE A 335 9.34 -15.18 25.91
CA ILE A 335 9.30 -15.91 24.64
C ILE A 335 10.01 -15.13 23.54
N MET A 336 9.67 -13.84 23.38
CA MET A 336 10.30 -13.00 22.36
C MET A 336 11.79 -12.82 22.61
N LYS A 337 12.20 -12.64 23.87
CA LYS A 337 13.61 -12.57 24.25
C LYS A 337 14.35 -13.85 23.84
N LYS A 338 13.82 -15.01 24.25
CA LYS A 338 14.41 -16.33 23.95
C LYS A 338 14.60 -16.52 22.45
N ILE A 339 13.60 -16.19 21.64
CA ILE A 339 13.69 -16.31 20.17
C ILE A 339 14.70 -15.30 19.62
N SER A 340 14.70 -14.06 20.10
CA SER A 340 15.61 -13.00 19.66
C SER A 340 17.09 -13.30 19.96
N GLU A 341 17.35 -14.10 20.99
CA GLU A 341 18.70 -14.52 21.42
C GLU A 341 19.12 -15.86 20.80
N SER A 342 18.24 -16.53 20.06
CA SER A 342 18.49 -17.84 19.44
C SER A 342 18.99 -17.73 17.99
N ASP A 343 19.21 -18.88 17.36
CA ASP A 343 19.44 -19.04 15.91
C ASP A 343 18.14 -19.36 15.13
N SER A 344 16.98 -19.13 15.76
CA SER A 344 15.68 -19.31 15.12
C SER A 344 15.57 -18.46 13.84
N PRO A 345 14.93 -18.96 12.78
CA PRO A 345 14.62 -18.14 11.61
C PRO A 345 13.66 -16.96 11.93
N LEU A 346 13.02 -16.96 13.11
CA LEU A 346 12.16 -15.87 13.60
C LEU A 346 12.93 -14.78 14.37
N LYS A 347 14.24 -14.93 14.55
CA LYS A 347 15.07 -14.05 15.39
C LYS A 347 14.83 -12.56 15.11
N ASP A 348 14.90 -12.15 13.85
CA ASP A 348 14.79 -10.75 13.46
C ASP A 348 13.42 -10.16 13.81
N SER A 349 12.34 -10.90 13.53
CA SER A 349 10.98 -10.51 13.91
C SER A 349 10.83 -10.45 15.44
N ALA A 350 11.41 -11.40 16.16
CA ALA A 350 11.39 -11.44 17.62
C ALA A 350 12.13 -10.27 18.26
N VAL A 351 13.29 -9.86 17.73
CA VAL A 351 14.02 -8.67 18.22
C VAL A 351 13.13 -7.42 18.18
N ILE A 352 12.46 -7.19 17.05
CA ILE A 352 11.63 -5.99 16.84
C ILE A 352 10.39 -6.04 17.73
N LEU A 353 9.73 -7.20 17.78
CA LEU A 353 8.56 -7.38 18.62
C LEU A 353 8.94 -7.27 20.10
N TYR A 354 10.09 -7.80 20.51
CA TYR A 354 10.62 -7.69 21.87
C TYR A 354 10.81 -6.23 22.29
N GLU A 355 11.50 -5.43 21.47
CA GLU A 355 11.66 -3.99 21.70
C GLU A 355 10.28 -3.31 21.85
N LYS A 356 9.35 -3.62 20.94
CA LYS A 356 7.98 -3.08 20.96
C LYS A 356 7.20 -3.45 22.23
N VAL A 357 7.22 -4.71 22.67
CA VAL A 357 6.49 -5.17 23.87
C VAL A 357 7.14 -4.71 25.18
N GLN A 358 8.42 -4.32 25.15
CA GLN A 358 9.06 -3.63 26.26
C GLN A 358 8.65 -2.16 26.37
N GLY A 359 7.89 -1.64 25.39
CA GLY A 359 7.62 -0.20 25.29
C GLY A 359 8.89 0.59 24.99
N LYS A 360 9.98 -0.07 24.55
CA LYS A 360 11.12 0.62 23.98
C LYS A 360 10.64 1.19 22.65
N GLY A 361 10.25 2.45 22.68
CA GLY A 361 9.91 3.19 21.49
C GLY A 361 11.10 3.27 20.55
N TYR A 362 10.93 3.98 19.44
CA TYR A 362 12.05 4.30 18.57
C TYR A 362 13.06 5.12 19.37
N ILE A 363 14.23 4.53 19.63
CA ILE A 363 15.34 5.20 20.29
C ILE A 363 16.02 6.10 19.25
N ARG A 364 16.24 7.36 19.62
CA ARG A 364 16.92 8.34 18.76
C ARG A 364 18.25 7.76 18.28
N ASP A 365 18.48 7.84 16.97
CA ASP A 365 19.73 7.43 16.32
C ASP A 365 20.14 5.96 16.54
N ASN A 366 19.22 5.06 16.92
CA ASN A 366 19.54 3.66 17.17
C ASN A 366 20.11 2.96 15.93
N PHE A 367 19.46 3.13 14.77
CA PHE A 367 19.95 2.56 13.50
C PHE A 367 21.31 3.12 13.10
N ILE A 368 21.50 4.44 13.27
CA ILE A 368 22.76 5.12 13.00
C ILE A 368 23.88 4.54 13.89
N THR A 369 23.62 4.44 15.20
CA THR A 369 24.60 3.96 16.19
C THR A 369 25.00 2.51 15.95
N ARG A 370 24.05 1.65 15.52
CA ARG A 370 24.33 0.26 15.17
C ARG A 370 25.11 0.13 13.85
N ALA A 371 24.81 0.98 12.87
CA ALA A 371 25.40 0.90 11.53
C ALA A 371 26.78 1.58 11.42
N ILE A 372 27.04 2.62 12.23
CA ILE A 372 28.22 3.48 12.14
C ILE A 372 28.88 3.57 13.54
N PRO A 373 29.96 2.82 13.79
CA PRO A 373 30.60 2.82 15.11
C PRO A 373 31.21 4.17 15.51
N SER A 374 31.83 4.90 14.59
CA SER A 374 32.52 6.18 14.88
C SER A 374 31.53 7.33 15.10
N PRO A 375 31.55 8.03 16.25
CA PRO A 375 30.70 9.20 16.50
C PRO A 375 30.86 10.31 15.45
N GLN A 376 32.08 10.54 14.96
CA GLN A 376 32.36 11.55 13.94
C GLN A 376 31.67 11.19 12.60
N GLU A 377 31.74 9.92 12.19
CA GLU A 377 31.08 9.45 10.96
C GLU A 377 29.55 9.50 11.09
N ARG A 378 28.98 9.34 12.30
CA ARG A 378 27.54 9.51 12.54
C ARG A 378 27.11 10.94 12.27
N GLU A 379 27.88 11.92 12.73
CA GLU A 379 27.58 13.34 12.51
C GLU A 379 27.78 13.73 11.04
N GLU A 380 28.77 13.17 10.35
CA GLU A 380 28.93 13.32 8.89
C GLU A 380 27.71 12.76 8.14
N TYR A 381 27.27 11.54 8.48
CA TYR A 381 26.06 10.95 7.92
C TYR A 381 24.82 11.83 8.16
N LYS A 382 24.60 12.32 9.39
CA LYS A 382 23.46 13.19 9.70
C LYS A 382 23.50 14.49 8.89
N LYS A 383 24.69 15.05 8.67
CA LYS A 383 24.90 16.23 7.84
C LYS A 383 24.53 15.95 6.38
N ASP A 384 25.00 14.85 5.81
CA ASP A 384 24.68 14.49 4.42
C ASP A 384 23.20 14.09 4.25
N ARG A 385 22.62 13.40 5.24
CA ARG A 385 21.18 13.16 5.33
C ARG A 385 20.40 14.47 5.33
N GLY A 386 20.81 15.47 6.09
CA GLY A 386 20.14 16.78 6.13
C GLY A 386 20.28 17.57 4.82
N LYS A 387 21.41 17.43 4.10
CA LYS A 387 21.59 18.04 2.76
C LYS A 387 20.73 17.36 1.70
N TYR A 388 20.52 16.06 1.82
CA TYR A 388 19.71 15.26 0.91
C TYR A 388 18.21 15.42 1.22
N ILE A 389 17.81 15.22 2.48
CA ILE A 389 16.42 15.23 2.95
C ILE A 389 16.05 16.58 3.55
N GLN A 390 15.39 17.41 2.76
CA GLN A 390 14.81 18.67 3.21
C GLN A 390 13.58 18.39 4.09
N GLY A 391 13.53 19.02 5.27
CA GLY A 391 12.44 18.82 6.23
C GLY A 391 12.63 17.61 7.14
N VAL A 392 13.79 16.93 7.11
CA VAL A 392 14.07 15.80 8.03
C VAL A 392 13.90 16.17 9.49
N ASP A 393 14.16 17.43 9.88
CA ASP A 393 14.01 17.88 11.26
C ASP A 393 12.57 17.98 11.74
N ASN A 394 11.61 18.08 10.81
CA ASN A 394 10.18 18.09 11.10
C ASN A 394 9.63 16.68 11.39
N LEU A 395 10.45 15.64 11.21
CA LEU A 395 10.09 14.26 11.49
C LEU A 395 10.25 13.92 12.98
N ASN A 396 9.31 13.14 13.51
CA ASN A 396 9.47 12.57 14.85
C ASN A 396 10.52 11.43 14.85
N ILE A 397 10.87 10.89 16.02
CA ILE A 397 11.94 9.88 16.15
C ILE A 397 11.63 8.60 15.36
N LYS A 398 10.36 8.16 15.33
CA LYS A 398 9.92 6.99 14.54
C LYS A 398 10.13 7.22 13.05
N GLN A 399 9.72 8.38 12.57
CA GLN A 399 9.81 8.74 11.16
C GLN A 399 11.28 8.92 10.73
N LYS A 400 12.12 9.57 11.55
CA LYS A 400 13.59 9.65 11.34
C LYS A 400 14.24 8.26 11.29
N SER A 401 13.81 7.35 12.15
CA SER A 401 14.32 5.97 12.16
C SER A 401 14.04 5.22 10.85
N LYS A 402 12.88 5.45 10.22
CA LYS A 402 12.57 4.87 8.91
C LYS A 402 13.42 5.46 7.80
N VAL A 403 13.63 6.78 7.80
CA VAL A 403 14.58 7.44 6.90
C VAL A 403 15.95 6.77 7.03
N ASP A 404 16.43 6.58 8.26
CA ASP A 404 17.75 5.99 8.48
C ASP A 404 17.83 4.53 8.03
N GLN A 405 16.78 3.74 8.27
CA GLN A 405 16.69 2.38 7.72
C GLN A 405 16.76 2.35 6.18
N ALA A 406 16.16 3.33 5.52
CA ALA A 406 16.15 3.46 4.07
C ALA A 406 17.50 3.91 3.49
N LEU A 407 18.27 4.71 4.22
CA LEU A 407 19.52 5.30 3.70
C LEU A 407 20.77 4.53 4.10
N LEU A 408 20.84 4.01 5.32
CA LEU A 408 22.07 3.43 5.89
C LEU A 408 22.63 2.25 5.07
N PRO A 409 21.82 1.35 4.47
CA PRO A 409 22.35 0.30 3.60
C PRO A 409 23.08 0.83 2.35
N PHE A 410 22.85 2.11 2.00
CA PHE A 410 23.40 2.79 0.82
C PHE A 410 24.16 4.08 1.19
N ILE A 411 24.82 4.10 2.36
CA ILE A 411 25.47 5.30 2.89
C ILE A 411 26.45 5.98 1.92
N SER A 412 27.24 5.22 1.13
CA SER A 412 28.14 5.85 0.14
C SER A 412 27.38 6.37 -1.08
N ALA A 413 26.24 5.78 -1.43
CA ALA A 413 25.37 6.31 -2.48
C ALA A 413 24.73 7.63 -2.07
N LEU A 414 24.39 7.82 -0.78
CA LEU A 414 23.88 9.08 -0.26
C LEU A 414 24.83 10.25 -0.55
N LYS A 415 26.13 10.09 -0.29
CA LYS A 415 27.14 11.12 -0.62
C LYS A 415 27.17 11.45 -2.11
N LYS A 416 27.11 10.43 -2.97
CA LYS A 416 27.05 10.61 -4.43
C LYS A 416 25.79 11.35 -4.86
N LEU A 417 24.64 11.04 -4.27
CA LEU A 417 23.37 11.73 -4.53
C LEU A 417 23.47 13.21 -4.13
N VAL A 418 23.98 13.50 -2.93
CA VAL A 418 24.22 14.87 -2.45
C VAL A 418 25.14 15.62 -3.42
N ASN A 419 26.26 15.02 -3.84
CA ASN A 419 27.21 15.63 -4.78
C ASN A 419 26.62 15.85 -6.17
N LYS A 420 25.69 15.00 -6.60
CA LYS A 420 24.94 15.16 -7.86
C LYS A 420 23.83 16.21 -7.76
N GLY A 421 23.62 16.79 -6.59
CA GLY A 421 22.58 17.78 -6.31
C GLY A 421 21.19 17.17 -6.13
N ALA A 422 21.09 15.86 -5.88
CA ALA A 422 19.81 15.21 -5.63
C ALA A 422 19.20 15.68 -4.30
N LYS A 423 17.87 15.75 -4.26
CA LYS A 423 17.08 16.27 -3.14
C LYS A 423 15.89 15.36 -2.88
N PHE A 424 15.58 15.18 -1.61
CA PHE A 424 14.39 14.51 -1.11
C PHE A 424 13.65 15.51 -0.22
N LYS A 425 12.50 16.00 -0.67
CA LYS A 425 11.70 16.99 0.04
C LYS A 425 10.58 16.29 0.79
N ILE A 426 10.51 16.51 2.09
CA ILE A 426 9.36 16.10 2.90
C ILE A 426 8.36 17.25 2.93
N ILE A 427 7.10 16.95 2.57
CA ILE A 427 6.01 17.92 2.61
C ILE A 427 5.05 17.58 3.75
N ASP A 428 4.49 18.63 4.36
CA ASP A 428 3.57 18.49 5.48
C ASP A 428 2.20 18.05 4.99
N ASN A 429 2.01 16.73 4.92
CA ASN A 429 0.70 16.11 4.87
C ASN A 429 -0.18 16.56 3.69
N ASP A 430 0.47 16.90 2.58
CA ASP A 430 -0.13 17.47 1.39
C ASP A 430 0.29 16.67 0.16
N THR A 431 -0.26 17.02 -1.00
CA THR A 431 0.03 16.35 -2.27
C THR A 431 1.25 16.98 -2.96
N VAL A 432 1.82 16.28 -3.93
CA VAL A 432 3.06 16.73 -4.59
C VAL A 432 2.90 18.07 -5.30
N THR A 433 1.70 18.43 -5.77
CA THR A 433 1.43 19.70 -6.46
C THR A 433 1.45 20.90 -5.53
N ALA A 434 1.23 20.70 -4.22
CA ALA A 434 1.50 21.74 -3.22
C ALA A 434 2.99 22.15 -3.21
N SER A 435 3.87 21.27 -3.67
CA SER A 435 5.31 21.47 -3.72
C SER A 435 5.85 21.82 -5.11
N ASP A 436 5.20 21.36 -6.17
CA ASP A 436 5.55 21.58 -7.58
C ASP A 436 4.30 21.85 -8.42
N ASN A 437 4.00 23.12 -8.66
CA ASN A 437 2.81 23.56 -9.40
C ASN A 437 2.83 23.14 -10.89
N ARG A 438 3.97 22.72 -11.43
CA ARG A 438 4.05 22.26 -12.83
C ARG A 438 3.29 20.95 -13.04
N LEU A 439 3.06 20.21 -11.96
CA LEU A 439 2.31 18.96 -11.97
C LEU A 439 0.79 19.16 -11.77
N ALA A 440 0.35 20.38 -11.49
CA ALA A 440 -1.07 20.68 -11.31
C ALA A 440 -1.88 20.38 -12.58
N GLY A 441 -2.91 19.55 -12.43
CA GLY A 441 -3.76 19.08 -13.52
C GLY A 441 -3.07 18.14 -14.51
N VAL A 442 -1.90 17.60 -14.15
CA VAL A 442 -1.15 16.62 -14.96
C VAL A 442 -1.48 15.20 -14.48
N ARG A 443 -1.48 14.23 -15.40
CA ARG A 443 -1.71 12.82 -15.07
C ARG A 443 -0.45 12.13 -14.58
N THR A 444 -0.62 11.21 -13.65
CA THR A 444 0.33 10.15 -13.37
C THR A 444 0.26 9.06 -14.44
N PRO A 445 1.27 8.18 -14.56
CA PRO A 445 1.24 7.07 -15.51
C PRO A 445 0.03 6.12 -15.32
N ASP A 446 -0.40 5.90 -14.08
CA ASP A 446 -1.55 5.05 -13.74
C ASP A 446 -2.91 5.79 -13.80
N GLY A 447 -2.90 7.03 -14.32
CA GLY A 447 -4.11 7.76 -14.64
C GLY A 447 -4.68 8.62 -13.53
N ARG A 448 -4.07 8.74 -12.36
CA ARG A 448 -4.46 9.71 -11.33
C ARG A 448 -4.02 11.12 -11.70
N PHE A 449 -4.49 12.11 -10.95
CA PHE A 449 -3.88 13.44 -10.95
C PHE A 449 -2.76 13.52 -9.93
N TRP A 450 -1.68 14.23 -10.27
CA TRP A 450 -0.61 14.53 -9.30
C TRP A 450 -1.14 15.31 -8.10
N ASP A 451 -2.23 16.05 -8.28
CA ASP A 451 -2.93 16.78 -7.23
C ASP A 451 -3.48 15.89 -6.11
N SER A 452 -3.58 14.58 -6.37
CA SER A 452 -4.02 13.54 -5.45
C SER A 452 -2.89 12.56 -5.04
N VAL A 453 -1.63 12.87 -5.37
CA VAL A 453 -0.48 11.97 -5.13
C VAL A 453 0.40 12.49 -4.00
N ASP A 454 0.80 11.59 -3.11
CA ASP A 454 1.57 11.90 -1.89
C ASP A 454 3.08 11.76 -2.03
N GLY A 455 3.56 11.19 -3.14
CA GLY A 455 4.96 10.92 -3.37
C GLY A 455 5.30 10.88 -4.85
N VAL A 456 6.42 11.48 -5.23
CA VAL A 456 6.96 11.41 -6.59
C VAL A 456 8.48 11.40 -6.56
N SER A 457 9.07 10.56 -7.41
CA SER A 457 10.47 10.65 -7.79
C SER A 457 10.59 11.08 -9.25
N ALA A 458 11.27 12.20 -9.48
CA ALA A 458 11.53 12.76 -10.80
C ALA A 458 13.03 13.09 -10.93
N GLY A 459 13.77 12.15 -11.51
CA GLY A 459 15.20 12.29 -11.76
C GLY A 459 15.99 12.46 -10.46
N LYS A 460 16.39 13.69 -10.14
CA LYS A 460 17.18 14.04 -8.95
C LYS A 460 16.34 14.50 -7.76
N SER A 461 15.03 14.72 -7.97
CA SER A 461 14.15 15.28 -6.97
C SER A 461 13.09 14.27 -6.55
N ILE A 462 13.04 13.98 -5.26
CA ILE A 462 11.96 13.24 -4.63
C ILE A 462 11.14 14.25 -3.82
N THR A 463 9.81 14.13 -3.87
CA THR A 463 8.91 14.75 -2.90
C THR A 463 8.10 13.65 -2.24
N LEU A 464 7.97 13.68 -0.91
CA LEU A 464 7.16 12.71 -0.18
C LEU A 464 6.41 13.35 0.99
N SER A 465 5.15 12.99 1.14
CA SER A 465 4.30 13.41 2.25
C SER A 465 4.75 12.77 3.57
N LYS A 466 4.71 13.56 4.64
CA LYS A 466 5.10 13.13 5.99
C LYS A 466 4.27 11.94 6.53
N TRP A 467 3.03 11.75 6.07
CA TRP A 467 2.21 10.61 6.48
C TRP A 467 2.74 9.26 6.02
N VAL A 468 3.48 9.21 4.91
CA VAL A 468 4.06 7.97 4.38
C VAL A 468 5.00 7.31 5.39
N PHE A 469 5.58 8.11 6.30
CA PHE A 469 6.43 7.60 7.37
C PHE A 469 5.65 6.94 8.52
N ASP A 470 4.34 7.16 8.62
CA ASP A 470 3.49 6.57 9.67
C ASP A 470 2.95 5.18 9.30
N GLU A 471 2.96 4.84 8.00
CA GLU A 471 2.57 3.54 7.46
C GLU A 471 3.34 2.35 8.09
N PRO A 472 2.92 1.10 7.94
CA PRO A 472 3.70 -0.05 8.37
C PRO A 472 4.99 -0.26 7.54
N VAL A 473 4.95 0.06 6.26
CA VAL A 473 6.07 -0.05 5.32
C VAL A 473 6.96 1.19 5.29
N ASN A 474 8.16 1.04 4.73
CA ASN A 474 9.11 2.13 4.56
C ASN A 474 9.00 2.77 3.17
N GLY A 475 8.02 3.66 2.97
CA GLY A 475 7.88 4.40 1.71
C GLY A 475 9.07 5.33 1.38
N ALA A 476 9.86 5.72 2.38
CA ALA A 476 11.10 6.45 2.12
C ALA A 476 12.14 5.60 1.40
N ALA A 477 12.18 4.29 1.70
CA ALA A 477 13.04 3.35 1.00
C ALA A 477 12.62 3.17 -0.45
N HIS A 478 11.31 3.10 -0.71
CA HIS A 478 10.75 3.06 -2.05
C HIS A 478 11.25 4.24 -2.89
N GLU A 479 10.98 5.46 -2.44
CA GLU A 479 11.33 6.66 -3.19
C GLU A 479 12.85 6.89 -3.30
N PHE A 480 13.60 6.63 -2.21
CA PHE A 480 15.06 6.69 -2.26
C PHE A 480 15.63 5.79 -3.34
N ASN A 481 15.04 4.60 -3.51
CA ASN A 481 15.51 3.63 -4.48
C ASN A 481 15.35 4.13 -5.93
N HIS A 482 14.27 4.85 -6.25
CA HIS A 482 14.13 5.51 -7.56
C HIS A 482 15.27 6.49 -7.84
N ALA A 483 15.62 7.36 -6.88
CA ALA A 483 16.76 8.27 -7.04
C ALA A 483 18.10 7.53 -7.13
N PHE A 484 18.29 6.47 -6.34
CA PHE A 484 19.49 5.63 -6.41
C PHE A 484 19.64 4.96 -7.79
N LEU A 485 18.57 4.36 -8.29
CA LEU A 485 18.51 3.71 -9.60
C LEU A 485 18.82 4.70 -10.73
N GLY A 486 18.20 5.87 -10.72
CA GLY A 486 18.36 6.88 -11.76
C GLY A 486 19.70 7.61 -11.75
N ASN A 487 20.36 7.72 -10.59
CA ASN A 487 21.51 8.62 -10.43
C ASN A 487 22.80 7.94 -9.98
N VAL A 488 22.77 6.75 -9.40
CA VAL A 488 23.97 6.13 -8.81
C VAL A 488 24.26 4.74 -9.38
N MET A 489 23.21 3.95 -9.65
CA MET A 489 23.38 2.59 -10.14
C MET A 489 24.10 2.56 -11.50
N SER A 490 25.03 1.61 -11.66
CA SER A 490 25.76 1.42 -12.93
C SER A 490 24.84 0.87 -14.03
N ALA A 491 25.15 1.19 -15.29
CA ALA A 491 24.39 0.67 -16.44
C ALA A 491 24.36 -0.87 -16.48
N LYS A 492 25.45 -1.52 -16.05
CA LYS A 492 25.53 -2.99 -15.94
C LYS A 492 24.55 -3.53 -14.91
N ASP A 493 24.49 -2.92 -13.72
CA ASP A 493 23.55 -3.34 -12.67
C ASP A 493 22.09 -3.07 -13.09
N VAL A 494 21.82 -1.97 -13.79
CA VAL A 494 20.49 -1.68 -14.37
C VAL A 494 20.08 -2.73 -15.39
N SER A 495 21.00 -3.17 -16.26
CA SER A 495 20.72 -4.25 -17.22
C SER A 495 20.36 -5.54 -16.50
N LYS A 496 21.15 -5.93 -15.50
CA LYS A 496 20.88 -7.12 -14.67
C LYS A 496 19.52 -7.03 -13.97
N LEU A 497 19.16 -5.86 -13.46
CA LEU A 497 17.85 -5.65 -12.82
C LEU A 497 16.68 -5.84 -13.80
N LYS A 498 16.83 -5.39 -15.06
CA LYS A 498 15.81 -5.62 -16.10
C LYS A 498 15.64 -7.11 -16.41
N ASP A 499 16.74 -7.85 -16.47
CA ASP A 499 16.71 -9.29 -16.69
C ASP A 499 16.00 -10.00 -15.53
N LEU A 500 16.32 -9.63 -14.29
CA LEU A 500 15.64 -10.13 -13.09
C LEU A 500 14.14 -9.85 -13.11
N TYR A 501 13.74 -8.62 -13.43
CA TYR A 501 12.32 -8.24 -13.54
C TYR A 501 11.59 -9.10 -14.59
N ASN A 502 12.17 -9.26 -15.77
CA ASN A 502 11.56 -10.05 -16.84
C ASN A 502 11.41 -11.53 -16.45
N ASN A 503 12.41 -12.10 -15.77
CA ASN A 503 12.34 -13.48 -15.27
C ASN A 503 11.30 -13.60 -14.15
N ALA A 504 11.29 -12.67 -13.19
CA ALA A 504 10.31 -12.65 -12.11
C ALA A 504 8.87 -12.53 -12.62
N LYS A 505 8.64 -11.76 -13.69
CA LYS A 505 7.33 -11.67 -14.36
C LYS A 505 6.93 -12.99 -15.01
N LYS A 506 7.85 -13.66 -15.73
CA LYS A 506 7.59 -14.97 -16.35
C LYS A 506 7.32 -16.08 -15.34
N GLU A 507 8.01 -16.04 -14.20
CA GLU A 507 7.97 -17.06 -13.16
C GLU A 507 6.99 -16.73 -12.02
N ASN A 508 6.21 -15.64 -12.17
CA ASN A 508 5.26 -15.17 -11.16
C ASN A 508 5.89 -14.98 -9.76
N ARG A 509 7.10 -14.40 -9.71
CA ARG A 509 7.85 -14.06 -8.48
C ARG A 509 7.67 -12.63 -8.00
N LEU A 510 6.98 -11.79 -8.75
CA LEU A 510 6.72 -10.39 -8.35
C LEU A 510 5.97 -10.34 -7.00
N LEU A 511 6.32 -9.34 -6.17
CA LEU A 511 5.78 -9.21 -4.82
C LEU A 511 4.30 -8.79 -4.80
N ASP A 512 3.92 -7.90 -5.72
CA ASP A 512 2.57 -7.37 -5.87
C ASP A 512 2.38 -6.80 -7.29
N ASN A 513 1.14 -6.38 -7.59
CA ASN A 513 0.78 -5.81 -8.90
C ASN A 513 1.51 -4.48 -9.18
N TYR A 514 1.94 -3.77 -8.14
CA TYR A 514 2.65 -2.51 -8.32
C TYR A 514 4.11 -2.76 -8.72
N ALA A 515 4.77 -3.76 -8.14
CA ALA A 515 6.06 -4.28 -8.58
C ALA A 515 6.02 -4.82 -10.03
N ALA A 516 4.83 -5.19 -10.55
CA ALA A 516 4.66 -5.68 -11.91
C ALA A 516 4.70 -4.58 -12.98
N GLN A 517 4.59 -3.30 -12.60
CA GLN A 517 4.45 -2.18 -13.53
C GLN A 517 5.70 -1.99 -14.41
N ASN A 518 6.87 -1.96 -13.79
CA ASN A 518 8.16 -1.86 -14.50
C ASN A 518 9.32 -2.26 -13.58
N TYR A 519 10.52 -2.39 -14.14
CA TYR A 519 11.72 -2.80 -13.39
C TYR A 519 12.14 -1.82 -12.29
N ALA A 520 11.75 -0.54 -12.37
CA ALA A 520 12.04 0.45 -11.33
C ALA A 520 11.12 0.24 -10.12
N GLU A 521 9.81 0.08 -10.33
CA GLU A 521 8.87 -0.29 -9.25
C GLU A 521 9.21 -1.63 -8.63
N TYR A 522 9.57 -2.60 -9.45
CA TYR A 522 10.06 -3.90 -8.99
C TYR A 522 11.21 -3.76 -7.99
N PHE A 523 12.20 -2.93 -8.31
CA PHE A 523 13.34 -2.71 -7.42
C PHE A 523 12.98 -1.87 -6.20
N ALA A 524 12.14 -0.86 -6.34
CA ALA A 524 11.70 0.00 -5.25
C ALA A 524 10.83 -0.76 -4.23
N GLN A 525 9.87 -1.57 -4.69
CA GLN A 525 9.07 -2.47 -3.85
C GLN A 525 9.91 -3.55 -3.19
N GLY A 526 10.86 -4.13 -3.94
CA GLY A 526 11.83 -5.06 -3.39
C GLY A 526 12.66 -4.44 -2.27
N TYR A 527 13.17 -3.22 -2.48
CA TYR A 527 13.99 -2.56 -1.46
C TYR A 527 13.18 -2.11 -0.23
N GLN A 528 11.97 -1.61 -0.44
CA GLN A 528 11.02 -1.34 0.63
C GLN A 528 10.76 -2.60 1.47
N ALA A 529 10.55 -3.74 0.83
CA ALA A 529 10.39 -5.02 1.52
C ALA A 529 11.67 -5.40 2.28
N TYR A 530 12.83 -5.28 1.62
CA TYR A 530 14.13 -5.62 2.19
C TYR A 530 14.45 -4.86 3.49
N VAL A 531 14.09 -3.58 3.61
CA VAL A 531 14.30 -2.82 4.85
C VAL A 531 13.13 -2.96 5.84
N THR A 532 11.99 -3.48 5.39
CA THR A 532 10.83 -3.76 6.24
C THR A 532 11.01 -5.12 6.88
N THR A 533 11.65 -5.14 8.04
CA THR A 533 11.93 -6.35 8.82
C THR A 533 10.68 -6.92 9.52
N TYR A 534 9.70 -6.07 9.78
CA TYR A 534 8.41 -6.46 10.35
C TYR A 534 7.30 -5.54 9.85
N ALA A 535 6.24 -6.12 9.32
CA ALA A 535 4.99 -5.42 9.10
C ALA A 535 3.91 -6.08 9.97
N PRO A 536 3.29 -5.35 10.92
CA PRO A 536 2.20 -5.92 11.68
C PRO A 536 1.11 -6.39 10.74
N GLN A 537 0.76 -7.66 10.84
CA GLN A 537 -0.39 -8.23 10.12
C GLN A 537 -1.73 -7.71 10.69
N SER A 538 -1.76 -6.50 11.27
CA SER A 538 -2.97 -5.90 11.86
C SER A 538 -4.06 -5.59 10.83
N THR A 539 -3.81 -5.78 9.55
CA THR A 539 -4.78 -5.66 8.48
C THR A 539 -4.70 -6.88 7.56
N MET A 540 -4.83 -8.08 8.14
CA MET A 540 -5.13 -9.25 7.33
C MET A 540 -6.56 -9.08 6.80
N SER A 541 -6.71 -8.82 5.50
CA SER A 541 -8.02 -8.94 4.86
C SER A 541 -8.48 -10.39 5.02
N ILE A 542 -9.70 -10.58 5.52
CA ILE A 542 -10.22 -11.83 6.16
C ILE A 542 -10.38 -13.00 5.16
N ASN A 543 -9.81 -12.92 3.97
CA ASN A 543 -10.16 -13.80 2.86
C ASN A 543 -8.95 -14.50 2.22
N GLY A 544 -7.75 -14.42 2.79
CA GLY A 544 -6.63 -15.24 2.32
C GLY A 544 -5.98 -14.78 1.01
N ASP A 545 -6.54 -13.77 0.31
CA ASP A 545 -5.78 -12.99 -0.65
C ASP A 545 -5.15 -11.78 0.04
N TYR A 546 -3.82 -11.85 0.09
CA TYR A 546 -2.83 -11.03 0.78
C TYR A 546 -2.71 -9.59 0.21
N TYR A 547 -3.80 -8.97 -0.25
CA TYR A 547 -3.72 -7.74 -1.06
C TYR A 547 -3.27 -6.47 -0.33
N TYR A 548 -3.05 -6.52 0.98
CA TYR A 548 -2.28 -5.51 1.72
C TYR A 548 -1.33 -6.15 2.75
N CYS A 549 -0.83 -7.35 2.45
CA CYS A 549 0.28 -7.89 3.20
C CYS A 549 1.52 -7.18 2.70
N PHE A 550 1.89 -6.12 3.42
CA PHE A 550 3.16 -5.46 3.26
C PHE A 550 4.28 -6.49 3.13
N SER A 551 4.99 -6.44 2.01
CA SER A 551 6.14 -7.30 1.79
C SER A 551 7.23 -6.96 2.81
N THR A 552 7.71 -7.98 3.51
CA THR A 552 8.84 -7.91 4.43
C THR A 552 10.09 -8.49 3.79
N LYS A 553 11.25 -8.33 4.43
CA LYS A 553 12.51 -8.94 3.96
C LYS A 553 12.38 -10.46 3.82
N ALA A 554 11.71 -11.10 4.76
CA ALA A 554 11.42 -12.54 4.73
C ALA A 554 10.54 -12.91 3.54
N ASN A 555 9.45 -12.16 3.30
CA ASN A 555 8.58 -12.36 2.13
C ASN A 555 9.35 -12.20 0.82
N LEU A 556 10.19 -11.18 0.71
CA LEU A 556 11.04 -10.96 -0.45
C LEU A 556 11.97 -12.14 -0.69
N LYS A 557 12.79 -12.52 0.30
CA LYS A 557 13.73 -13.65 0.18
C LYS A 557 13.03 -14.96 -0.24
N ARG A 558 11.79 -15.11 0.21
CA ARG A 558 10.96 -16.31 0.00
C ARG A 558 10.27 -16.34 -1.36
N LYS A 559 9.77 -15.20 -1.84
CA LYS A 559 8.99 -15.07 -3.09
C LYS A 559 9.89 -14.76 -4.28
N ASP A 560 10.92 -13.96 -4.06
CA ASP A 560 11.90 -13.53 -5.04
C ASP A 560 13.33 -13.49 -4.46
N PRO A 561 13.95 -14.67 -4.25
CA PRO A 561 15.31 -14.75 -3.70
C PRO A 561 16.35 -14.07 -4.58
N GLU A 562 16.16 -14.02 -5.90
CA GLU A 562 17.13 -13.38 -6.79
C GLU A 562 17.14 -11.85 -6.63
N LEU A 563 15.96 -11.23 -6.49
CA LEU A 563 15.87 -9.80 -6.17
C LEU A 563 16.45 -9.50 -4.80
N HIS A 564 16.15 -10.35 -3.80
CA HIS A 564 16.74 -10.25 -2.47
C HIS A 564 18.28 -10.21 -2.56
N ASP A 565 18.87 -11.18 -3.25
CA ASP A 565 20.32 -11.32 -3.35
C ASP A 565 20.95 -10.20 -4.20
N PHE A 566 20.23 -9.69 -5.20
CA PHE A 566 20.64 -8.51 -5.95
C PHE A 566 20.66 -7.25 -5.07
N ILE A 567 19.67 -7.07 -4.17
CA ILE A 567 19.67 -5.98 -3.20
C ILE A 567 20.81 -6.14 -2.19
N GLU A 568 21.08 -7.35 -1.69
CA GLU A 568 22.24 -7.64 -0.83
C GLU A 568 23.56 -7.27 -1.54
N TYR A 569 23.72 -7.66 -2.80
CA TYR A 569 24.86 -7.25 -3.63
C TYR A 569 24.96 -5.73 -3.74
N CYS A 570 23.86 -5.03 -4.04
CA CYS A 570 23.84 -3.59 -4.15
C CYS A 570 24.24 -2.91 -2.83
N THR A 571 23.65 -3.33 -1.70
CA THR A 571 23.95 -2.73 -0.39
C THR A 571 25.40 -2.99 0.03
N LYS A 572 26.02 -4.12 -0.35
CA LYS A 572 27.45 -4.36 -0.09
C LYS A 572 28.34 -3.48 -0.98
N THR A 573 28.11 -3.52 -2.29
CA THR A 573 28.90 -2.79 -3.29
C THR A 573 28.86 -1.28 -3.05
N TYR A 574 27.66 -0.73 -2.86
CA TYR A 574 27.45 0.71 -2.70
C TYR A 574 27.58 1.21 -1.25
N LYS A 575 27.96 0.33 -0.31
CA LYS A 575 28.43 0.70 1.04
C LYS A 575 29.96 0.76 1.14
N GLN A 576 30.68 -0.03 0.34
CA GLN A 576 32.16 -0.13 0.41
C GLN A 576 32.91 0.91 -0.42
N LEU A 577 32.25 1.56 -1.39
CA LEU A 577 32.90 2.49 -2.33
C LEU A 577 33.54 3.74 -1.68
N ASP A 578 33.33 4.01 -0.39
CA ASP A 578 34.00 5.10 0.34
C ASP A 578 35.35 4.68 0.98
N VAL A 579 35.57 3.38 1.25
CA VAL A 579 36.81 2.89 1.86
C VAL A 579 37.95 2.85 0.84
N MET A 580 37.67 2.42 -0.39
CA MET A 580 38.69 2.36 -1.46
C MET A 580 39.08 3.74 -2.00
N GLY A 581 38.17 4.73 -1.94
CA GLY A 581 38.46 6.11 -2.31
C GLY A 581 39.47 6.78 -1.36
N LYS A 582 39.40 6.46 -0.05
CA LYS A 582 40.39 6.91 0.93
C LYS A 582 41.75 6.22 0.74
N MET A 583 41.80 4.95 0.37
CA MET A 583 43.08 4.25 0.12
C MET A 583 43.80 4.75 -1.14
N LYS A 584 43.07 5.13 -2.21
CA LYS A 584 43.68 5.69 -3.42
C LYS A 584 44.22 7.11 -3.29
N ASN A 585 43.85 7.82 -2.23
CA ASN A 585 44.39 9.16 -1.93
C ASN A 585 45.53 9.10 -0.88
N ILE A 586 45.94 7.89 -0.47
CA ILE A 586 47.06 7.64 0.45
C ILE A 586 48.24 6.94 -0.29
N ALA A 587 48.04 6.53 -1.54
CA ALA A 587 49.07 6.05 -2.46
C ALA A 587 49.30 7.12 -3.53
#